data_AF-A0AAN8KYN6-F1
#
_entry.id   AF-A0AAN8KYN6-F1
#
_cell.length_a   1.000
_cell.length_b   1.000
_cell.length_c   1.000
_cell.angle_alpha   90.00
_cell.angle_beta   90.00
_cell.angle_gamma   90.00
#
_symmetry.space_group_name_H-M   'P 1'
#
loop_
_entity.id
_entity.type
_entity.pdbx_description
1 polymer ?
#
loop_
_entity_poly.entity_id
_entity_poly.type
_entity_poly.pdbx_seq_one_letter_code
_entity_poly.pdbx_strand_id
1 'polypeptide(L)'
;MKSTALSSSLAGLLPQTVGLLYVGSYDMPFTKMKASKELKQYNNKIIECSFNDNTWVFMRQTVDKSFPNSYDTAMGECCVYQHPVTKGNLSGPLCPGRNPRTEPETSP
;
A
#
# COMPACT_ATOMS: atom_id res chain seq x y z
N MET A 1 -1.23 -5.82 2.59
CA MET A 1 -2.17 -4.68 2.58
C MET A 1 -3.59 -5.23 2.80
N LYS A 2 -4.58 -4.39 3.12
CA LYS A 2 -6.00 -4.79 3.13
C LYS A 2 -6.71 -4.10 1.99
N SER A 3 -7.61 -4.80 1.30
CA SER A 3 -8.33 -4.24 0.16
C SER A 3 -9.75 -3.81 0.50
N THR A 4 -10.17 -2.70 -0.08
CA THR A 4 -11.56 -2.21 -0.06
C THR A 4 -11.96 -1.81 -1.47
N ALA A 5 -13.05 -2.38 -2.01
CA ALA A 5 -13.52 -2.03 -3.36
C ALA A 5 -14.48 -0.82 -3.29
N LEU A 6 -14.16 0.26 -4.01
CA LEU A 6 -15.01 1.44 -4.17
C LEU A 6 -15.39 1.62 -5.64
N SER A 7 -16.66 1.88 -5.92
CA SER A 7 -17.14 2.23 -7.26
C SER A 7 -17.28 3.73 -7.37
N SER A 8 -16.54 4.38 -8.27
CA SER A 8 -16.72 5.79 -8.60
C SER A 8 -17.52 5.89 -9.90
N SER A 9 -18.67 6.56 -9.86
CA SER A 9 -19.46 6.90 -11.05
C SER A 9 -19.63 8.41 -11.09
N LEU A 10 -19.10 9.03 -12.15
CA LEU A 10 -19.37 10.40 -12.53
C LEU A 10 -20.35 10.36 -13.71
N ALA A 11 -21.36 11.22 -13.69
CA ALA A 11 -22.37 11.27 -14.75
C ALA A 11 -21.70 11.50 -16.12
N GLY A 12 -21.96 10.60 -17.08
CA GLY A 12 -21.40 10.65 -18.42
C GLY A 12 -20.07 9.90 -18.64
N LEU A 13 -19.47 9.31 -17.59
CA LEU A 13 -18.30 8.45 -17.70
C LEU A 13 -18.64 6.99 -17.41
N LEU A 14 -17.93 6.06 -18.07
CA LEU A 14 -18.03 4.63 -17.74
C LEU A 14 -17.67 4.42 -16.26
N PRO A 15 -18.52 3.75 -15.47
CA PRO A 15 -18.24 3.50 -14.06
C PRO A 15 -16.92 2.76 -13.89
N GLN A 16 -16.02 3.31 -13.07
CA GLN A 16 -14.76 2.66 -12.74
C GLN A 16 -14.80 2.12 -11.32
N THR A 17 -14.39 0.86 -11.17
CA THR A 17 -14.19 0.26 -9.84
C THR A 17 -12.71 0.38 -9.50
N VAL A 18 -12.42 0.97 -8.36
CA VAL A 18 -11.06 1.14 -7.81
C VAL A 18 -10.96 0.41 -6.48
N GLY A 19 -9.83 -0.24 -6.25
CA GLY A 19 -9.50 -0.83 -4.95
C GLY A 19 -8.70 0.18 -4.14
N LEU A 20 -9.16 0.51 -2.94
CA LEU A 20 -8.39 1.25 -1.95
C LEU A 20 -7.61 0.25 -1.10
N LEU A 21 -6.29 0.45 -1.02
CA LEU A 21 -5.41 -0.39 -0.22
C LEU A 21 -5.06 0.32 1.09
N TYR A 22 -5.30 -0.37 2.20
CA TYR A 22 -5.05 0.13 3.55
C TYR A 22 -3.90 -0.64 4.21
N VAL A 23 -3.21 0.05 5.11
CA VAL A 23 -2.09 -0.46 5.93
C VAL A 23 -2.41 -0.20 7.40
N GLY A 24 -1.74 -0.91 8.30
CA GLY A 24 -1.90 -0.73 9.74
C GLY A 24 -1.35 0.61 10.21
N SER A 25 -1.93 1.15 11.29
CA SER A 25 -1.54 2.42 11.91
C SER A 25 -1.64 3.64 10.97
N TYR A 26 -2.51 3.56 9.96
CA TYR A 26 -2.78 4.65 9.03
C TYR A 26 -4.26 4.65 8.62
N ASP A 27 -4.97 5.73 8.94
CA ASP A 27 -6.43 5.78 8.81
C ASP A 27 -6.92 6.08 7.39
N MET A 28 -6.01 6.52 6.51
CA MET A 28 -6.32 6.85 5.13
C MET A 28 -5.91 5.72 4.17
N PRO A 29 -6.48 5.66 2.95
CA PRO A 29 -5.98 4.75 1.93
C PRO A 29 -4.49 5.01 1.68
N PHE A 30 -3.66 3.98 1.81
CA PHE A 30 -2.23 4.05 1.49
C PHE A 30 -2.02 4.28 -0.01
N THR A 31 -2.81 3.58 -0.83
CA THR A 31 -2.75 3.70 -2.29
C THR A 31 -4.01 3.15 -2.95
N LYS A 32 -4.06 3.18 -4.28
CA LYS A 32 -5.17 2.68 -5.09
C LYS A 32 -4.67 1.62 -6.07
N MET A 33 -5.55 0.70 -6.42
CA MET A 33 -5.34 -0.29 -7.47
C MET A 33 -6.52 -0.35 -8.42
N LYS A 34 -6.29 -0.81 -9.65
CA LYS A 34 -7.39 -1.14 -10.57
C LYS A 34 -8.14 -2.34 -10.00
N ALA A 35 -9.46 -2.23 -9.85
CA ALA A 35 -10.28 -3.34 -9.35
C ALA A 35 -11.13 -3.95 -10.47
N SER A 36 -11.09 -5.27 -10.59
CA SER A 36 -12.03 -6.03 -11.42
C SER A 36 -13.22 -6.52 -10.58
N LYS A 37 -14.26 -7.04 -11.25
CA LYS A 37 -15.41 -7.66 -10.56
C LYS A 37 -14.98 -8.86 -9.69
N GLU A 38 -13.95 -9.59 -10.10
CA GLU A 38 -13.43 -10.78 -9.40
C GLU A 38 -12.75 -10.41 -8.07
N LEU A 39 -12.22 -9.18 -7.97
CA LEU A 39 -11.57 -8.73 -6.74
C LEU A 39 -12.55 -8.32 -5.63
N LYS A 40 -13.85 -8.21 -5.94
CA LYS A 40 -14.89 -7.87 -4.94
C LYS A 40 -14.97 -8.87 -3.80
N GLN A 41 -14.66 -10.15 -4.05
CA GLN A 41 -14.67 -11.19 -3.01
C GLN A 41 -13.61 -10.96 -1.91
N TYR A 42 -12.56 -10.19 -2.23
CA TYR A 42 -11.49 -9.85 -1.30
C TYR A 42 -11.74 -8.55 -0.55
N ASN A 43 -12.92 -7.92 -0.72
CA ASN A 43 -13.29 -6.74 0.02
C ASN A 43 -13.18 -7.00 1.53
N ASN A 44 -12.48 -6.12 2.24
CA ASN A 44 -12.13 -6.26 3.65
C ASN A 44 -11.25 -7.47 4.00
N LYS A 45 -10.65 -8.17 3.03
CA LYS A 45 -9.64 -9.21 3.25
C LYS A 45 -8.24 -8.63 3.13
N ILE A 46 -7.30 -9.28 3.82
CA ILE A 46 -5.88 -8.96 3.71
C ILE A 46 -5.35 -9.68 2.48
N ILE A 47 -4.73 -8.91 1.61
CA ILE A 47 -4.20 -9.37 0.33
C ILE A 47 -2.74 -9.00 0.20
N GLU A 48 -2.02 -9.83 -0.52
CA GLU A 48 -0.72 -9.53 -1.05
C GLU A 48 -0.89 -8.88 -2.42
N CYS A 49 -0.14 -7.81 -2.66
CA CYS A 49 -0.13 -7.08 -3.92
C CYS A 49 1.32 -6.87 -4.33
N SER A 50 1.58 -6.85 -5.62
CA SER A 50 2.87 -6.45 -6.19
C SER A 50 2.71 -5.13 -6.94
N PHE A 51 3.78 -4.34 -6.99
CA PHE A 51 3.81 -3.13 -7.80
C PHE A 51 4.49 -3.45 -9.13
N ASN A 52 3.73 -3.42 -10.22
CA ASN A 52 4.21 -3.66 -11.58
C ASN A 52 3.61 -2.65 -12.56
N ASP A 53 4.40 -2.19 -13.53
CA ASP A 53 4.00 -1.23 -14.55
C ASP A 53 3.28 0.01 -13.97
N ASN A 54 3.84 0.57 -12.90
CA ASN A 54 3.30 1.70 -12.15
C ASN A 54 1.91 1.48 -11.53
N THR A 55 1.49 0.22 -11.39
CA THR A 55 0.19 -0.14 -10.80
C THR A 55 0.31 -1.25 -9.78
N TRP A 56 -0.59 -1.25 -8.80
CA TRP A 56 -0.71 -2.35 -7.85
C TRP A 56 -1.53 -3.48 -8.46
N VAL A 57 -0.99 -4.68 -8.44
CA VAL A 57 -1.60 -5.90 -8.98
C VAL A 57 -1.87 -6.87 -7.82
N PHE A 58 -3.08 -7.42 -7.79
CA PHE A 58 -3.45 -8.45 -6.81
C PHE A 58 -2.61 -9.70 -7.05
N MET A 59 -2.05 -10.27 -5.98
CA MET A 59 -1.33 -11.54 -6.04
C MET A 59 -2.20 -12.66 -5.46
N ARG A 60 -2.53 -12.56 -4.16
CA ARG A 60 -3.28 -13.58 -3.43
C ARG A 60 -3.91 -13.00 -2.17
N GLN A 61 -4.87 -13.71 -1.60
CA GLN A 61 -5.30 -13.49 -0.23
C GLN A 61 -4.32 -14.13 0.75
N THR A 62 -4.06 -13.46 1.87
CA THR A 62 -3.36 -14.02 3.03
C THR A 62 -4.39 -14.22 4.14
N VAL A 63 -4.47 -15.45 4.65
CA VAL A 63 -5.40 -15.85 5.72
C VAL A 63 -4.70 -16.06 7.05
N ASP A 64 -3.38 -16.18 7.00
CA ASP A 64 -2.47 -16.26 8.15
C ASP A 64 -2.28 -14.91 8.85
N LYS A 65 -2.58 -13.80 8.18
CA LYS A 65 -2.50 -12.46 8.75
C LYS A 65 -3.86 -12.02 9.27
N SER A 66 -3.91 -11.66 10.54
CA SER A 66 -5.08 -11.02 11.16
C SER A 66 -5.14 -9.52 10.89
N PHE A 67 -3.99 -8.89 10.59
CA PHE A 67 -3.86 -7.45 10.36
C PHE A 67 -2.98 -7.14 9.15
N PRO A 68 -3.22 -6.03 8.43
CA PRO A 68 -2.32 -5.57 7.38
C PRO A 68 -0.94 -5.20 7.95
N ASN A 69 0.10 -5.22 7.11
CA ASN A 69 1.41 -4.68 7.44
C ASN A 69 1.27 -3.21 7.92
N SER A 70 2.15 -2.77 8.83
CA SER A 70 2.18 -1.37 9.30
C SER A 70 2.55 -0.41 8.17
N TYR A 71 2.22 0.87 8.35
CA TYR A 71 2.60 1.95 7.46
C TYR A 71 4.11 1.99 7.20
N ASP A 72 4.94 1.87 8.23
CA ASP A 72 6.40 1.95 8.09
C ASP A 72 6.96 0.84 7.20
N THR A 73 6.44 -0.39 7.36
CA THR A 73 6.81 -1.52 6.50
C THR A 73 6.37 -1.27 5.05
N ALA A 74 5.13 -0.81 4.85
CA ALA A 74 4.61 -0.54 3.51
C ALA A 74 5.34 0.60 2.80
N MET A 75 5.75 1.63 3.55
CA MET A 75 6.56 2.74 3.01
C MET A 75 7.96 2.25 2.62
N GLY A 76 8.59 1.43 3.46
CA GLY A 76 9.88 0.81 3.16
C GLY A 76 9.85 0.00 1.87
N GLU A 77 8.82 -0.83 1.67
CA GLU A 77 8.61 -1.58 0.42
C GLU A 77 8.45 -0.63 -0.78
N CYS A 78 7.59 0.39 -0.68
CA CYS A 78 7.31 1.34 -1.77
C CYS A 78 8.57 2.08 -2.24
N CYS A 79 9.47 2.44 -1.32
CA CYS A 79 10.72 3.12 -1.64
C CYS A 79 11.73 2.23 -2.36
N VAL A 80 11.76 0.91 -2.08
CA VAL A 80 12.60 -0.05 -2.81
C VAL A 80 12.14 -0.20 -4.26
N TYR A 81 10.82 -0.16 -4.52
CA TYR A 81 10.30 -0.21 -5.89
C TYR A 81 10.58 1.07 -6.69
N GLN A 82 10.57 2.25 -6.05
CA GLN A 82 10.91 3.52 -6.70
C GLN A 82 12.41 3.70 -6.93
N HIS A 83 13.24 3.09 -6.08
CA HIS A 83 14.70 3.14 -6.18
C HIS A 83 15.28 1.73 -5.99
N PRO A 84 15.27 0.88 -7.04
CA PRO A 84 15.86 -0.45 -6.95
C PRO A 84 17.34 -0.31 -6.58
N VAL A 85 17.73 -0.82 -5.40
CA VAL A 85 19.13 -0.86 -4.99
C VAL A 85 19.90 -1.82 -5.91
N THR A 86 20.79 -1.26 -6.73
CA THR A 86 21.77 -2.04 -7.49
C THR A 86 22.70 -2.73 -6.49
N LYS A 87 23.04 -4.01 -6.74
CA LYS A 87 23.75 -4.96 -5.84
C LYS A 87 25.11 -4.51 -5.25
N GLY A 88 25.53 -3.26 -5.39
CA GLY A 88 26.79 -2.72 -4.86
C GLY A 88 26.66 -1.57 -3.84
N ASN A 89 25.45 -1.07 -3.54
CA ASN A 89 25.29 0.06 -2.61
C ASN A 89 24.25 -0.25 -1.52
N LEU A 90 24.71 -0.44 -0.28
CA LEU A 90 23.88 -0.70 0.91
C LEU A 90 23.35 0.59 1.56
N SER A 91 23.41 1.74 0.88
CA SER A 91 22.67 2.93 1.31
C SER A 91 21.21 2.78 0.88
N GLY A 92 20.37 2.30 1.80
CA GLY A 92 18.95 2.09 1.57
C GLY A 92 18.24 3.34 1.03
N PRO A 93 17.13 3.18 0.29
CA PRO A 93 16.45 4.32 -0.32
C PRO A 93 15.94 5.30 0.75
N LEU A 94 16.38 6.56 0.65
CA LEU A 94 15.88 7.68 1.43
C LEU A 94 14.52 8.09 0.84
N CYS A 95 13.43 7.57 1.42
CA CYS A 95 12.10 8.10 1.15
C CYS A 95 12.00 9.56 1.62
N PRO A 96 11.42 10.49 0.84
CA PRO A 96 11.05 11.80 1.35
C PRO A 96 9.89 11.61 2.34
N GLY A 97 10.21 11.56 3.63
CA GLY A 97 9.22 11.32 4.69
C GLY A 97 9.79 10.83 6.02
N ARG A 98 11.03 10.30 6.04
CA ARG A 98 11.78 10.19 7.29
C ARG A 98 12.29 11.57 7.68
N ASN A 99 11.50 12.32 8.45
CA ASN A 99 12.07 13.38 9.27
C ASN A 99 12.88 12.70 10.40
N PRO A 100 14.20 12.90 10.51
CA PRO A 100 15.00 12.28 11.57
C PRO A 100 14.73 12.82 12.99
N ARG A 101 13.64 13.55 13.23
CA ARG A 101 13.35 14.14 14.54
C ARG A 101 11.89 13.96 14.90
N THR A 102 11.63 12.95 15.71
CA THR A 102 10.66 13.00 16.81
C THR A 102 10.95 11.82 17.72
N GLU A 103 12.18 11.77 18.26
CA GLU A 103 12.31 11.21 19.60
C GLU A 103 11.75 12.29 20.55
N PRO A 104 10.81 11.96 21.44
CA PRO A 104 10.53 12.84 22.57
C PRO A 104 11.79 12.79 23.44
N GLU A 105 12.50 13.91 23.57
CA GLU A 105 13.47 14.06 24.63
C GLU A 105 12.71 13.96 25.96
N THR A 106 12.70 12.77 26.55
CA THR A 106 12.55 12.64 28.00
C THR A 106 13.77 13.30 28.63
N SER A 107 13.55 14.40 29.32
CA SER A 107 14.44 14.83 30.40
C SER A 107 13.59 15.47 31.51
N PRO A 108 13.79 15.08 32.78
CA PRO A 108 13.40 15.92 33.92
C PRO A 108 14.24 17.20 33.97
#